data_AF-A0A4U1CRW9-F1
#
_entry.id   AF-A0A4U1CRW9-F1
#
_cell.length_a   1.000
_cell.length_b   1.000
_cell.length_c   1.000
_cell.angle_alpha   90.00
_cell.angle_beta   90.00
_cell.angle_gamma   90.00
#
_symmetry.space_group_name_H-M   'P 1'
#
loop_
_entity.id
_entity.type
_entity.pdbx_description
1 polymer ?
#
loop_
_entity_poly.entity_id
_entity_poly.type
_entity_poly.pdbx_seq_one_letter_code
_entity_poly.pdbx_strand_id
1 'polypeptide(L)'
;MNSSVEQALVAALDQYAAANNIDSIAIEQRLVEVFGKDMNFLEKVAEFDEVFDEHPKFDELREVFFDLLMINFFTSDVNKLEEDYLESKEWENIEEETIDRGTELLNLLLYINECHDEEIKPGLEDFLKEFLLVEEDEFQDEFHIYEDLISNQQLAESSVEDICSNADLLDLSEEMEELFVPFMTFFLQPNTNEATQQELIKFSNNKSFDVAVYTLITNFNKNR
;
A
#
# COMPACT_ATOMS: atom_id res chain seq x y z
N MET A 1 10.97 -11.88 7.45
CA MET A 1 10.42 -10.57 7.10
C MET A 1 11.51 -9.69 6.53
N ASN A 2 11.18 -8.95 5.48
CA ASN A 2 12.04 -7.95 4.86
C ASN A 2 12.13 -6.69 5.75
N SER A 3 13.32 -6.09 5.91
CA SER A 3 13.51 -4.93 6.79
C SER A 3 12.78 -3.67 6.33
N SER A 4 12.59 -3.48 5.02
CA SER A 4 11.84 -2.37 4.43
C SER A 4 10.36 -2.52 4.75
N VAL A 5 9.83 -3.74 4.68
CA VAL A 5 8.46 -4.08 5.09
C VAL A 5 8.26 -3.80 6.58
N GLU A 6 9.15 -4.29 7.44
CA GLU A 6 9.07 -4.06 8.90
C GLU A 6 9.01 -2.57 9.25
N GLN A 7 9.89 -1.77 8.63
CA GLN A 7 9.95 -0.34 8.89
C GLN A 7 8.72 0.40 8.36
N ALA A 8 8.22 0.03 7.18
CA ALA A 8 6.99 0.59 6.62
C ALA A 8 5.78 0.28 7.52
N LEU A 9 5.66 -0.97 7.97
CA LEU A 9 4.61 -1.46 8.86
C LEU A 9 4.59 -0.68 10.18
N VAL A 10 5.72 -0.61 10.88
CA VAL A 10 5.81 0.07 12.18
C VAL A 10 5.56 1.57 12.02
N ALA A 11 6.19 2.22 11.04
CA ALA A 11 6.04 3.65 10.84
C ALA A 11 4.60 4.06 10.49
N ALA A 12 3.88 3.24 9.72
CA ALA A 12 2.49 3.49 9.39
C ALA A 12 1.57 3.37 10.61
N LEU A 13 1.74 2.31 11.43
CA LEU A 13 0.98 2.12 12.67
C LEU A 13 1.22 3.24 13.68
N ASP A 14 2.48 3.66 13.85
CA ASP A 14 2.85 4.77 14.73
C ASP A 14 2.14 6.07 14.30
N GLN A 15 2.14 6.39 13.01
CA GLN A 15 1.49 7.60 12.49
C GLN A 15 -0.03 7.54 12.63
N TYR A 16 -0.62 6.41 12.32
CA TYR A 16 -2.03 6.16 12.51
C TYR A 16 -2.46 6.33 13.97
N ALA A 17 -1.71 5.72 14.88
CA ALA A 17 -1.99 5.75 16.30
C ALA A 17 -1.80 7.16 16.89
N ALA A 18 -0.78 7.88 16.44
CA ALA A 18 -0.56 9.28 16.81
C ALA A 18 -1.72 10.17 16.35
N ALA A 19 -2.20 10.02 15.11
CA ALA A 19 -3.32 10.80 14.57
C ALA A 19 -4.64 10.53 15.33
N ASN A 20 -4.83 9.30 15.81
CA ASN A 20 -6.01 8.87 16.58
C ASN A 20 -5.87 8.97 18.10
N ASN A 21 -4.69 9.35 18.63
CA ASN A 21 -4.36 9.33 20.06
C ASN A 21 -4.60 7.94 20.73
N ILE A 22 -4.17 6.88 20.06
CA ILE A 22 -4.22 5.49 20.55
C ILE A 22 -2.80 4.92 20.66
N ASP A 23 -2.67 3.70 21.19
CA ASP A 23 -1.40 2.97 21.32
C ASP A 23 -1.29 1.91 20.21
N SER A 24 -0.16 1.84 19.54
CA SER A 24 0.14 0.90 18.45
C SER A 24 1.05 -0.26 18.88
N ILE A 25 1.71 -0.19 20.04
CA ILE A 25 2.77 -1.13 20.45
C ILE A 25 2.28 -2.58 20.41
N ALA A 26 1.06 -2.85 20.88
CA ALA A 26 0.51 -4.19 20.92
C ALA A 26 0.26 -4.78 19.52
N ILE A 27 -0.34 -4.00 18.61
CA ILE A 27 -0.63 -4.44 17.25
C ILE A 27 0.66 -4.55 16.42
N GLU A 28 1.60 -3.62 16.59
CA GLU A 28 2.92 -3.65 15.95
C GLU A 28 3.66 -4.96 16.25
N GLN A 29 3.75 -5.32 17.54
CA GLN A 29 4.44 -6.55 17.95
C GLN A 29 3.81 -7.79 17.35
N ARG A 30 2.47 -7.85 17.33
CA ARG A 30 1.72 -8.98 16.78
C ARG A 30 1.86 -9.08 15.27
N LEU A 31 1.73 -7.98 14.54
CA LEU A 31 1.88 -7.99 13.07
C LEU A 31 3.32 -8.30 12.65
N VAL A 32 4.33 -7.74 13.33
CA VAL A 32 5.75 -8.09 13.09
C VAL A 32 6.00 -9.58 13.32
N GLU A 33 5.40 -10.17 14.36
CA GLU A 33 5.48 -11.60 14.61
C GLU A 33 4.86 -12.40 13.46
N VAL A 34 3.61 -12.08 13.07
CA VAL A 34 2.88 -12.78 11.99
C VAL A 34 3.64 -12.71 10.66
N PHE A 35 4.11 -11.53 10.26
CA PHE A 35 4.89 -11.35 9.03
C PHE A 35 6.22 -12.12 9.04
N GLY A 36 6.77 -12.34 10.24
CA GLY A 36 8.01 -13.08 10.45
C GLY A 36 7.87 -14.60 10.53
N LYS A 37 6.67 -15.14 10.69
CA LYS A 37 6.43 -16.59 10.82
C LYS A 37 6.71 -17.34 9.52
N ASP A 38 7.27 -18.53 9.68
CA ASP A 38 7.49 -19.50 8.62
C ASP A 38 6.33 -20.51 8.61
N MET A 39 5.28 -20.19 7.88
CA MET A 39 4.05 -20.96 7.77
C MET A 39 3.39 -20.70 6.42
N ASN A 40 2.40 -21.52 6.05
CA ASN A 40 1.73 -21.33 4.75
C ASN A 40 0.99 -19.98 4.71
N PHE A 41 0.79 -19.44 3.52
CA PHE A 41 0.27 -18.09 3.37
C PHE A 41 -1.14 -17.92 3.95
N LEU A 42 -2.05 -18.87 3.69
CA LEU A 42 -3.43 -18.79 4.20
C LEU A 42 -3.52 -18.87 5.74
N GLU A 43 -2.66 -19.67 6.39
CA GLU A 43 -2.52 -19.68 7.84
C GLU A 43 -2.02 -18.33 8.36
N LYS A 44 -1.08 -17.71 7.63
CA LYS A 44 -0.57 -16.37 7.95
C LYS A 44 -1.66 -15.30 7.78
N VAL A 45 -2.49 -15.39 6.74
CA VAL A 45 -3.67 -14.52 6.53
C VAL A 45 -4.68 -14.69 7.66
N ALA A 46 -4.96 -15.92 8.09
CA ALA A 46 -5.88 -16.15 9.20
C ALA A 46 -5.37 -15.55 10.53
N GLU A 47 -4.08 -15.71 10.84
CA GLU A 47 -3.49 -15.05 12.02
C GLU A 47 -3.44 -13.52 11.88
N PHE A 48 -3.17 -13.02 10.66
CA PHE A 48 -3.21 -11.59 10.35
C PHE A 48 -4.60 -11.00 10.63
N ASP A 49 -5.66 -11.65 10.16
CA ASP A 49 -7.04 -11.21 10.37
C ASP A 49 -7.41 -11.26 11.87
N GLU A 50 -6.95 -12.27 12.61
CA GLU A 50 -7.15 -12.34 14.07
C GLU A 50 -6.52 -11.13 14.79
N VAL A 51 -5.35 -10.66 14.35
CA VAL A 51 -4.72 -9.47 14.94
C VAL A 51 -5.58 -8.22 14.73
N PHE A 52 -6.15 -8.00 13.55
CA PHE A 52 -7.05 -6.86 13.32
C PHE A 52 -8.38 -7.00 14.08
N ASP A 53 -8.90 -8.22 14.22
CA ASP A 53 -10.10 -8.51 15.03
C ASP A 53 -9.89 -8.18 16.52
N GLU A 54 -8.69 -8.43 17.06
CA GLU A 54 -8.29 -8.07 18.43
C GLU A 54 -8.08 -6.55 18.60
N HIS A 55 -7.83 -5.83 17.49
CA HIS A 55 -7.48 -4.41 17.45
C HIS A 55 -8.40 -3.59 16.51
N PRO A 56 -9.73 -3.57 16.73
CA PRO A 56 -10.71 -2.98 15.81
C PRO A 56 -10.57 -1.47 15.57
N LYS A 57 -9.71 -0.79 16.33
CA LYS A 57 -9.38 0.63 16.09
C LYS A 57 -8.44 0.84 14.91
N PHE A 58 -7.80 -0.22 14.42
CA PHE A 58 -6.91 -0.21 13.26
C PHE A 58 -7.54 -0.88 12.04
N ASP A 59 -8.81 -1.29 12.13
CA ASP A 59 -9.48 -2.09 11.10
C ASP A 59 -9.47 -1.43 9.71
N GLU A 60 -9.52 -0.09 9.65
CA GLU A 60 -9.42 0.64 8.39
C GLU A 60 -8.06 0.46 7.68
N LEU A 61 -7.01 0.02 8.38
CA LEU A 61 -5.72 -0.30 7.76
C LEU A 61 -5.62 -1.76 7.28
N ARG A 62 -6.64 -2.60 7.52
CA ARG A 62 -6.55 -4.05 7.31
C ARG A 62 -6.16 -4.39 5.87
N GLU A 63 -6.87 -3.85 4.89
CA GLU A 63 -6.64 -4.24 3.49
C GLU A 63 -5.31 -3.68 2.94
N VAL A 64 -4.95 -2.44 3.29
CA VAL A 64 -3.63 -1.88 2.91
C VAL A 64 -2.45 -2.60 3.60
N PHE A 65 -2.67 -3.21 4.77
CA PHE A 65 -1.66 -4.07 5.42
C PHE A 65 -1.68 -5.50 4.89
N PHE A 66 -2.81 -5.96 4.35
CA PHE A 66 -2.87 -7.21 3.60
C PHE A 66 -2.02 -7.12 2.33
N ASP A 67 -2.07 -6.00 1.60
CA ASP A 67 -1.17 -5.75 0.46
C ASP A 67 0.30 -5.82 0.86
N LEU A 68 0.65 -5.22 2.01
CA LEU A 68 2.00 -5.27 2.55
C LEU A 68 2.42 -6.71 2.96
N LEU A 69 1.47 -7.51 3.46
CA LEU A 69 1.70 -8.93 3.76
C LEU A 69 1.98 -9.72 2.48
N MET A 70 1.23 -9.45 1.41
CA MET A 70 1.43 -10.05 0.09
C MET A 70 2.81 -9.68 -0.48
N ILE A 71 3.22 -8.41 -0.37
CA ILE A 71 4.57 -7.97 -0.74
C ILE A 71 5.66 -8.68 0.07
N ASN A 72 5.47 -8.85 1.38
CA ASN A 72 6.41 -9.61 2.21
C ASN A 72 6.53 -11.06 1.74
N PHE A 73 5.40 -11.67 1.37
CA PHE A 73 5.36 -13.04 0.85
C PHE A 73 6.18 -13.16 -0.44
N PHE A 74 5.90 -12.33 -1.45
CA PHE A 74 6.63 -12.35 -2.73
C PHE A 74 8.12 -12.11 -2.57
N THR A 75 8.51 -11.25 -1.64
CA THR A 75 9.89 -10.74 -1.58
C THR A 75 10.78 -11.47 -0.58
N SER A 76 10.18 -12.12 0.42
CA SER A 76 10.91 -12.87 1.44
C SER A 76 10.61 -14.36 1.44
N ASP A 77 9.36 -14.75 1.24
CA ASP A 77 8.92 -16.13 1.47
C ASP A 77 8.98 -16.95 0.17
N VAL A 78 8.58 -16.40 -0.98
CA VAL A 78 8.71 -17.07 -2.29
C VAL A 78 10.17 -17.41 -2.61
N ASN A 79 11.13 -16.56 -2.22
CA ASN A 79 12.56 -16.83 -2.37
C ASN A 79 13.06 -18.06 -1.58
N LYS A 80 12.28 -18.57 -0.62
CA LYS A 80 12.58 -19.78 0.15
C LYS A 80 11.85 -21.01 -0.39
N LEU A 81 10.89 -20.81 -1.30
CA LEU A 81 10.06 -21.84 -1.91
C LEU A 81 10.72 -22.35 -3.21
N GLU A 82 10.13 -23.37 -3.80
CA GLU A 82 10.62 -23.95 -5.06
C GLU A 82 10.43 -22.96 -6.24
N GLU A 83 11.28 -23.03 -7.27
CA GLU A 83 11.27 -22.08 -8.41
C GLU A 83 9.93 -22.05 -9.17
N ASP A 84 9.13 -23.12 -9.07
CA ASP A 84 7.81 -23.29 -9.68
C ASP A 84 6.65 -23.11 -8.68
N TYR A 85 6.89 -22.52 -7.50
CA TYR A 85 5.84 -22.36 -6.49
C TYR A 85 4.64 -21.56 -7.00
N LEU A 86 4.86 -20.51 -7.80
CA LEU A 86 3.79 -19.71 -8.41
C LEU A 86 3.04 -20.46 -9.52
N GLU A 87 3.56 -21.60 -10.00
CA GLU A 87 2.86 -22.51 -10.92
C GLU A 87 2.14 -23.64 -10.16
N SER A 88 2.18 -23.63 -8.82
CA SER A 88 1.64 -24.69 -8.00
C SER A 88 0.14 -24.53 -7.73
N LYS A 89 -0.53 -25.66 -7.48
CA LYS A 89 -1.92 -25.67 -7.01
C LYS A 89 -2.12 -24.98 -5.66
N GLU A 90 -1.07 -24.88 -4.86
CA GLU A 90 -1.12 -24.15 -3.61
C GLU A 90 -1.29 -22.66 -3.87
N TRP A 91 -0.52 -22.12 -4.83
CA TRP A 91 -0.66 -20.75 -5.28
C TRP A 91 -2.01 -20.48 -5.95
N GLU A 92 -2.46 -21.36 -6.85
CA GLU A 92 -3.81 -21.25 -7.46
C GLU A 92 -4.91 -21.15 -6.38
N ASN A 93 -4.78 -21.92 -5.29
CA ASN A 93 -5.74 -21.88 -4.19
C ASN A 93 -5.59 -20.62 -3.32
N ILE A 94 -4.39 -20.08 -3.17
CA ILE A 94 -4.19 -18.78 -2.50
C ILE A 94 -4.88 -17.68 -3.30
N GLU A 95 -4.64 -17.63 -4.61
CA GLU A 95 -5.26 -16.64 -5.51
C GLU A 95 -6.79 -16.71 -5.45
N GLU A 96 -7.38 -17.91 -5.51
CA GLU A 96 -8.84 -18.09 -5.44
C GLU A 96 -9.41 -17.64 -4.08
N GLU A 97 -8.74 -17.96 -2.96
CA GLU A 97 -9.23 -17.62 -1.62
C GLU A 97 -9.00 -16.13 -1.26
N THR A 98 -8.11 -15.44 -1.95
CA THR A 98 -7.80 -14.02 -1.70
C THR A 98 -8.19 -13.08 -2.84
N ILE A 99 -9.01 -13.55 -3.80
CA ILE A 99 -9.38 -12.77 -4.99
C ILE A 99 -10.11 -11.45 -4.66
N ASP A 100 -10.88 -11.43 -3.56
CA ASP A 100 -11.65 -10.27 -3.11
C ASP A 100 -10.92 -9.46 -2.01
N ARG A 101 -9.59 -9.61 -1.87
CA ARG A 101 -8.78 -8.97 -0.82
C ARG A 101 -7.75 -8.00 -1.39
N GLY A 102 -7.32 -7.08 -0.52
CA GLY A 102 -6.29 -6.10 -0.85
C GLY A 102 -6.83 -4.87 -1.55
N THR A 103 -5.91 -4.02 -1.99
CA THR A 103 -6.20 -2.74 -2.63
C THR A 103 -5.19 -2.43 -3.74
N GLU A 104 -5.41 -1.35 -4.49
CA GLU A 104 -4.46 -0.89 -5.50
C GLU A 104 -3.10 -0.46 -4.93
N LEU A 105 -2.95 -0.37 -3.60
CA LEU A 105 -1.65 -0.21 -2.96
C LEU A 105 -0.70 -1.37 -3.31
N LEU A 106 -1.20 -2.59 -3.50
CA LEU A 106 -0.37 -3.72 -3.93
C LEU A 106 0.38 -3.39 -5.22
N ASN A 107 -0.33 -2.88 -6.22
CA ASN A 107 0.23 -2.51 -7.52
C ASN A 107 1.27 -1.39 -7.38
N LEU A 108 1.01 -0.37 -6.55
CA LEU A 108 2.00 0.68 -6.28
C LEU A 108 3.25 0.15 -5.58
N LEU A 109 3.12 -0.79 -4.63
CA LEU A 109 4.27 -1.39 -3.94
C LEU A 109 5.07 -2.32 -4.86
N LEU A 110 4.42 -3.03 -5.80
CA LEU A 110 5.09 -3.79 -6.85
C LEU A 110 5.87 -2.86 -7.79
N TYR A 111 5.26 -1.76 -8.23
CA TYR A 111 5.93 -0.74 -9.03
C TYR A 111 7.16 -0.15 -8.34
N ILE A 112 7.06 0.16 -7.05
CA ILE A 112 8.21 0.65 -6.28
C ILE A 112 9.34 -0.39 -6.28
N ASN A 113 9.02 -1.68 -6.14
CA ASN A 113 10.04 -2.74 -6.20
C ASN A 113 10.75 -2.76 -7.56
N GLU A 114 10.00 -2.69 -8.65
CA GLU A 114 10.55 -2.63 -10.00
C GLU A 114 11.44 -1.39 -10.19
N CYS A 115 11.01 -0.23 -9.68
CA CYS A 115 11.84 0.97 -9.68
C CYS A 115 13.19 0.77 -9.01
N HIS A 116 13.24 0.06 -7.88
CA HIS A 116 14.48 -0.26 -7.19
C HIS A 116 15.35 -1.23 -7.97
N ASP A 117 14.76 -2.26 -8.56
CA ASP A 117 15.47 -3.26 -9.37
C ASP A 117 16.07 -2.63 -10.65
N GLU A 118 15.39 -1.65 -11.23
CA GLU A 118 15.83 -0.90 -12.41
C GLU A 118 16.67 0.36 -12.10
N GLU A 119 16.89 0.69 -10.81
CA GLU A 119 17.57 1.90 -10.34
C GLU A 119 16.95 3.22 -10.85
N ILE A 120 15.62 3.25 -11.04
CA ILE A 120 14.86 4.44 -11.45
C ILE A 120 14.10 5.07 -10.27
N LYS A 121 13.56 6.27 -10.49
CA LYS A 121 12.76 6.96 -9.49
C LYS A 121 11.28 6.78 -9.78
N PRO A 122 10.44 6.45 -8.78
CA PRO A 122 9.00 6.40 -8.95
C PRO A 122 8.45 7.72 -9.49
N GLY A 123 7.58 7.64 -10.49
CA GLY A 123 6.90 8.79 -11.09
C GLY A 123 5.50 8.40 -11.56
N LEU A 124 4.53 9.32 -11.44
CA LEU A 124 3.14 9.03 -11.77
C LEU A 124 2.95 8.66 -13.25
N GLU A 125 3.63 9.37 -14.15
CA GLU A 125 3.53 9.08 -15.59
C GLU A 125 4.06 7.69 -15.94
N ASP A 126 5.14 7.27 -15.28
CA ASP A 126 5.79 5.97 -15.47
C ASP A 126 4.95 4.83 -14.85
N PHE A 127 4.46 5.02 -13.62
CA PHE A 127 3.50 4.12 -12.98
C PHE A 127 2.27 3.88 -13.85
N LEU A 128 1.67 4.95 -14.37
CA LEU A 128 0.50 4.83 -15.22
C LEU A 128 0.86 4.20 -16.56
N LYS A 129 1.85 4.70 -17.30
CA LYS A 129 2.02 4.31 -18.71
C LYS A 129 2.87 3.07 -18.94
N GLU A 130 3.89 2.86 -18.12
CA GLU A 130 4.88 1.80 -18.36
C GLU A 130 4.60 0.59 -17.47
N PHE A 131 4.19 0.80 -16.22
CA PHE A 131 3.91 -0.29 -15.28
C PHE A 131 2.51 -0.89 -15.45
N LEU A 132 1.46 -0.05 -15.43
CA LEU A 132 0.07 -0.54 -15.51
C LEU A 132 -0.39 -0.78 -16.94
N LEU A 133 -0.04 0.11 -17.87
CA LEU A 133 -0.62 0.11 -19.22
C LEU A 133 0.21 -0.71 -20.21
N VAL A 134 0.11 -2.04 -20.13
CA VAL A 134 0.65 -2.93 -21.17
C VAL A 134 -0.23 -2.86 -22.43
N GLU A 135 0.37 -2.73 -23.62
CA GLU A 135 -0.31 -2.51 -24.92
C GLU A 135 -1.28 -3.65 -25.37
N GLU A 136 -1.55 -4.66 -24.54
CA GLU A 136 -2.46 -5.76 -24.88
C GLU A 136 -3.91 -5.41 -24.49
N ASP A 137 -4.84 -5.53 -25.45
CA ASP A 137 -6.28 -5.20 -25.35
C ASP A 137 -7.02 -5.91 -24.17
N GLU A 138 -6.38 -6.83 -23.45
CA GLU A 138 -6.93 -7.57 -22.30
C GLU A 138 -6.95 -6.77 -20.98
N PHE A 139 -6.25 -5.63 -20.90
CA PHE A 139 -6.12 -4.82 -19.66
C PHE A 139 -6.98 -3.53 -19.64
N GLN A 140 -8.01 -3.44 -20.50
CA GLN A 140 -8.86 -2.23 -20.55
C GLN A 140 -9.63 -1.95 -19.25
N ASP A 141 -9.92 -2.97 -18.45
CA ASP A 141 -10.59 -2.81 -17.17
C ASP A 141 -9.68 -2.11 -16.14
N GLU A 142 -8.36 -2.28 -16.24
CA GLU A 142 -7.37 -1.61 -15.37
C GLU A 142 -7.33 -0.10 -15.64
N PHE A 143 -7.55 0.34 -16.89
CA PHE A 143 -7.65 1.78 -17.20
C PHE A 143 -8.77 2.47 -16.42
N HIS A 144 -9.86 1.76 -16.13
CA HIS A 144 -11.01 2.36 -15.44
C HIS A 144 -10.71 2.60 -13.96
N ILE A 145 -10.02 1.67 -13.30
CA ILE A 145 -9.59 1.78 -11.90
C ILE A 145 -8.73 3.04 -11.70
N TYR A 146 -7.83 3.31 -12.65
CA TYR A 146 -6.87 4.42 -12.56
C TYR A 146 -7.32 5.71 -13.26
N GLU A 147 -8.55 5.77 -13.77
CA GLU A 147 -9.08 6.93 -14.50
C GLU A 147 -9.00 8.23 -13.67
N ASP A 148 -9.22 8.13 -12.36
CA ASP A 148 -9.12 9.23 -11.42
C ASP A 148 -7.72 9.80 -11.32
N LEU A 149 -6.69 8.94 -11.24
CA LEU A 149 -5.30 9.38 -11.26
C LEU A 149 -4.95 9.99 -12.61
N ILE A 150 -5.34 9.34 -13.71
CA ILE A 150 -5.06 9.79 -15.09
C ILE A 150 -5.65 11.18 -15.34
N SER A 151 -6.89 11.41 -14.92
CA SER A 151 -7.61 12.67 -15.14
C SER A 151 -7.13 13.81 -14.25
N ASN A 152 -6.41 13.50 -13.17
CA ASN A 152 -5.99 14.46 -12.16
C ASN A 152 -4.46 14.53 -11.98
N GLN A 153 -3.66 14.00 -12.90
CA GLN A 153 -2.19 13.96 -12.83
C GLN A 153 -1.55 15.30 -12.43
N GLN A 154 -2.11 16.43 -12.87
CA GLN A 154 -1.62 17.77 -12.51
C GLN A 154 -1.56 18.03 -11.00
N LEU A 155 -2.38 17.34 -10.19
CA LEU A 155 -2.37 17.51 -8.74
C LEU A 155 -1.09 16.94 -8.11
N ALA A 156 -0.45 15.95 -8.73
CA ALA A 156 0.84 15.42 -8.27
C ALA A 156 2.01 16.42 -8.44
N GLU A 157 1.78 17.55 -9.12
CA GLU A 157 2.75 18.66 -9.23
C GLU A 157 2.32 19.91 -8.44
N SER A 158 1.25 19.81 -7.64
CA SER A 158 0.62 20.94 -6.96
C SER A 158 1.07 21.09 -5.49
N SER A 159 0.16 20.89 -4.54
CA SER A 159 0.39 20.93 -3.11
C SER A 159 -0.50 19.92 -2.40
N VAL A 160 -0.16 19.52 -1.18
CA VAL A 160 -0.99 18.62 -0.36
C VAL A 160 -2.37 19.22 -0.09
N GLU A 161 -2.45 20.54 0.13
CA GLU A 161 -3.72 21.25 0.33
C GLU A 161 -4.61 21.16 -0.91
N ASP A 162 -4.04 21.34 -2.11
CA ASP A 162 -4.79 21.22 -3.36
C ASP A 162 -5.24 19.77 -3.59
N ILE A 163 -4.39 18.78 -3.35
CA ILE A 163 -4.75 17.35 -3.46
C ILE A 163 -5.95 17.04 -2.56
N CYS A 164 -5.87 17.38 -1.27
CA CYS A 164 -6.94 17.10 -0.31
C CYS A 164 -8.23 17.84 -0.67
N SER A 165 -8.13 19.13 -1.04
CA SER A 165 -9.31 19.95 -1.35
C SER A 165 -10.01 19.53 -2.65
N ASN A 166 -9.27 18.99 -3.62
CA ASN A 166 -9.86 18.49 -4.87
C ASN A 166 -10.45 17.09 -4.69
N ALA A 167 -9.82 16.20 -3.90
CA ALA A 167 -10.36 14.86 -3.64
C ALA A 167 -11.82 14.91 -3.17
N ASP A 168 -12.17 15.85 -2.29
CA ASP A 168 -13.54 16.07 -1.79
C ASP A 168 -14.57 16.48 -2.85
N LEU A 169 -14.11 16.98 -3.99
CA LEU A 169 -14.95 17.50 -5.07
C LEU A 169 -15.06 16.51 -6.24
N LEU A 170 -14.19 15.50 -6.26
CA LEU A 170 -14.16 14.47 -7.28
C LEU A 170 -15.15 13.36 -6.92
N ASP A 171 -15.74 12.77 -7.96
CA ASP A 171 -16.56 11.56 -7.84
C ASP A 171 -15.61 10.39 -8.11
N LEU A 172 -14.83 10.02 -7.09
CA LEU A 172 -13.80 8.98 -7.18
C LEU A 172 -14.45 7.60 -7.27
N SER A 173 -13.79 6.67 -7.97
CA SER A 173 -14.15 5.26 -7.97
C SER A 173 -13.99 4.65 -6.59
N GLU A 174 -14.66 3.52 -6.35
CA GLU A 174 -14.62 2.81 -5.06
C GLU A 174 -13.17 2.39 -4.72
N GLU A 175 -12.40 1.97 -5.73
CA GLU A 175 -11.02 1.53 -5.59
C GLU A 175 -10.05 2.69 -5.25
N MET A 176 -10.39 3.93 -5.66
CA MET A 176 -9.54 5.10 -5.46
C MET A 176 -10.01 6.03 -4.32
N GLU A 177 -11.24 5.87 -3.81
CA GLU A 177 -11.82 6.78 -2.81
C GLU A 177 -10.90 7.00 -1.60
N GLU A 178 -10.29 5.93 -1.10
CA GLU A 178 -9.36 5.98 0.04
C GLU A 178 -7.90 6.19 -0.38
N LEU A 179 -7.51 5.72 -1.57
CA LEU A 179 -6.11 5.69 -2.00
C LEU A 179 -5.66 6.93 -2.78
N PHE A 180 -6.59 7.71 -3.33
CA PHE A 180 -6.28 8.85 -4.20
C PHE A 180 -5.35 9.86 -3.51
N VAL A 181 -5.69 10.29 -2.29
CA VAL A 181 -4.89 11.27 -1.53
C VAL A 181 -3.48 10.75 -1.22
N PRO A 182 -3.29 9.56 -0.59
CA PRO A 182 -1.95 9.06 -0.32
C PRO A 182 -1.14 8.78 -1.57
N PHE A 183 -1.74 8.32 -2.68
CA PHE A 183 -1.05 8.09 -3.95
C PHE A 183 -0.56 9.40 -4.56
N MET A 184 -1.45 10.37 -4.74
CA MET A 184 -1.10 11.66 -5.31
C MET A 184 -0.05 12.38 -4.46
N THR A 185 -0.16 12.25 -3.14
CA THR A 185 0.83 12.82 -2.21
C THR A 185 2.18 12.11 -2.27
N PHE A 186 2.19 10.79 -2.46
CA PHE A 186 3.42 10.04 -2.72
C PHE A 186 4.10 10.50 -4.01
N PHE A 187 3.36 10.63 -5.11
CA PHE A 187 3.96 11.08 -6.37
C PHE A 187 4.42 12.56 -6.32
N LEU A 188 3.76 13.40 -5.52
CA LEU A 188 4.22 14.76 -5.21
C LEU A 188 5.52 14.76 -4.39
N GLN A 189 5.62 13.87 -3.40
CA GLN A 189 6.79 13.76 -2.52
C GLN A 189 7.11 12.28 -2.21
N PRO A 190 7.92 11.62 -3.07
CA PRO A 190 8.19 10.18 -2.93
C PRO A 190 9.10 9.82 -1.75
N ASN A 191 9.76 10.81 -1.14
CA ASN A 191 10.63 10.62 0.00
C ASN A 191 9.88 10.93 1.29
N THR A 192 10.20 10.23 2.38
CA THR A 192 9.66 10.55 3.71
C THR A 192 9.90 12.03 4.06
N ASN A 193 8.81 12.75 4.35
CA ASN A 193 8.86 14.18 4.63
C ASN A 193 7.89 14.56 5.76
N GLU A 194 8.44 15.04 6.88
CA GLU A 194 7.65 15.46 8.05
C GLU A 194 6.69 16.61 7.73
N ALA A 195 7.07 17.56 6.86
CA ALA A 195 6.20 18.67 6.50
C ALA A 195 4.98 18.16 5.71
N THR A 196 5.18 17.23 4.77
CA THR A 196 4.10 16.58 4.01
C THR A 196 3.16 15.80 4.94
N GLN A 197 3.70 15.07 5.92
CA GLN A 197 2.89 14.39 6.94
C GLN A 197 2.03 15.38 7.75
N GLN A 198 2.60 16.52 8.17
CA GLN A 198 1.85 17.55 8.90
C GLN A 198 0.78 18.23 8.03
N GLU A 199 1.03 18.38 6.72
CA GLU A 199 0.04 18.89 5.78
C GLU A 199 -1.12 17.92 5.61
N LEU A 200 -0.85 16.62 5.45
CA LEU A 200 -1.90 15.59 5.44
C LEU A 200 -2.74 15.62 6.72
N ILE A 201 -2.09 15.67 7.89
CA ILE A 201 -2.79 15.76 9.18
C ILE A 201 -3.72 16.98 9.28
N LYS A 202 -3.33 18.08 8.63
CA LYS A 202 -4.03 19.36 8.66
C LYS A 202 -5.19 19.43 7.66
N PHE A 203 -4.98 18.91 6.45
CA PHE A 203 -5.87 19.17 5.31
C PHE A 203 -6.71 17.97 4.88
N SER A 204 -6.27 16.73 5.15
CA SER A 204 -7.04 15.54 4.79
C SER A 204 -8.28 15.38 5.67
N ASN A 205 -9.37 14.93 5.05
CA ASN A 205 -10.58 14.51 5.75
C ASN A 205 -10.42 13.15 6.43
N ASN A 206 -9.66 12.22 5.84
CA ASN A 206 -9.28 10.93 6.44
C ASN A 206 -7.82 10.94 6.92
N LYS A 207 -7.46 11.97 7.67
CA LYS A 207 -6.07 12.26 8.04
C LYS A 207 -5.31 11.11 8.69
N SER A 208 -5.98 10.25 9.47
CA SER A 208 -5.30 9.14 10.17
C SER A 208 -4.90 8.05 9.19
N PHE A 209 -5.78 7.71 8.26
CA PHE A 209 -5.50 6.77 7.20
C PHE A 209 -4.49 7.34 6.21
N ASP A 210 -4.73 8.54 5.66
CA ASP A 210 -3.89 9.11 4.61
C ASP A 210 -2.44 9.31 5.04
N VAL A 211 -2.22 9.80 6.27
CA VAL A 211 -0.84 9.98 6.79
C VAL A 211 -0.18 8.63 7.05
N ALA A 212 -0.94 7.61 7.46
CA ALA A 212 -0.41 6.27 7.70
C ALA A 212 -0.01 5.59 6.38
N VAL A 213 -0.88 5.62 5.36
CA VAL A 213 -0.62 5.03 4.04
C VAL A 213 0.50 5.78 3.31
N TYR A 214 0.51 7.11 3.32
CA TYR A 214 1.65 7.88 2.80
C TYR A 214 2.97 7.53 3.50
N THR A 215 2.93 7.34 4.82
CA THR A 215 4.11 6.94 5.60
C THR A 215 4.55 5.52 5.27
N LEU A 216 3.62 4.60 5.08
CA LEU A 216 3.88 3.23 4.62
C LEU A 216 4.65 3.27 3.30
N ILE A 217 4.07 3.92 2.28
CA ILE A 217 4.62 3.97 0.92
C ILE A 217 6.02 4.60 0.93
N THR A 218 6.19 5.76 1.58
CA THR A 218 7.49 6.45 1.58
C THR A 218 8.57 5.74 2.37
N ASN A 219 8.23 5.03 3.47
CA ASN A 219 9.21 4.21 4.19
C ASN A 219 9.55 2.92 3.43
N PHE A 220 8.59 2.37 2.70
CA PHE A 220 8.84 1.24 1.81
C PHE A 220 9.81 1.63 0.69
N ASN A 221 9.52 2.74 -0.01
CA ASN A 221 10.36 3.32 -1.08
C ASN A 221 11.76 3.76 -0.61
N LYS A 222 11.91 4.15 0.66
CA LYS A 222 13.21 4.61 1.18
C LYS A 222 14.19 3.45 1.42
N ASN A 223 13.67 2.32 1.86
CA ASN A 223 14.47 1.30 2.54
C ASN A 223 14.79 0.09 1.65
N ARG A 224 14.68 0.21 0.33
CA ARG A 224 15.12 -0.81 -0.64
C ARG A 224 16.36 -0.40 -1.40
#